data_AF-A0A975Z8X8-F1
#
_entry.id   AF-A0A975Z8X8-F1
#
_cell.length_a   1.000
_cell.length_b   1.000
_cell.length_c   1.000
_cell.angle_alpha   90.00
_cell.angle_beta   90.00
_cell.angle_gamma   90.00
#
_symmetry.space_group_name_H-M   'P 1'
#
loop_
_entity.id
_entity.type
_entity.pdbx_description
1 polymer ?
#
loop_
_entity_poly.entity_id
_entity_poly.type
_entity_poly.pdbx_seq_one_letter_code
_entity_poly.pdbx_strand_id
1 'polypeptide(L)' 'MKATLQPVEHLGKFERLLLVEDLWDEFASEVDAEPKVEVLDELERRAAWRDEHPGQGKSLAQIARSLGVRL' A
#
# COMPACT_ATOMS: atom_id res chain seq x y z
N MET A 1 7.51 13.34 -17.91
CA MET A 1 7.18 12.17 -18.73
C MET A 1 5.71 12.27 -19.12
N LYS A 2 5.36 12.28 -20.41
CA LYS A 2 3.98 12.01 -20.83
C LYS A 2 3.80 10.51 -20.71
N ALA A 3 3.02 10.06 -19.72
CA ALA A 3 2.50 8.69 -19.74
C ALA A 3 1.85 8.45 -21.11
N THR A 4 2.00 7.26 -21.67
CA THR A 4 1.39 6.89 -22.96
C THR A 4 -0.13 7.02 -22.84
N LEU A 5 -0.67 8.14 -23.35
CA LEU A 5 -2.12 8.44 -23.31
C LEU A 5 -2.91 7.69 -24.40
N GLN A 6 -2.25 6.87 -25.22
CA GLN A 6 -2.86 6.06 -26.28
C GLN A 6 -4.15 5.36 -25.84
N PRO A 7 -4.27 4.80 -24.61
CA PRO A 7 -5.50 4.15 -24.17
C PRO A 7 -6.72 5.08 -24.05
N VAL A 8 -6.52 6.39 -23.88
CA VAL A 8 -7.60 7.37 -23.61
C VAL A 8 -7.75 8.42 -24.73
N GLU A 9 -7.02 8.28 -25.83
CA GLU A 9 -7.06 9.24 -26.94
C GLU A 9 -8.40 9.28 -27.66
N HIS A 10 -9.12 8.15 -27.67
CA HIS A 10 -10.45 8.02 -28.25
C HIS A 10 -11.54 8.74 -27.43
N LEU A 11 -11.25 9.11 -26.18
CA LEU A 11 -12.18 9.83 -25.31
C LEU A 11 -12.21 11.33 -25.62
N GLY A 12 -13.40 11.91 -25.61
CA GLY A 12 -13.65 13.34 -25.68
C GLY A 12 -13.23 14.08 -24.40
N LYS A 13 -13.21 15.42 -24.45
CA LYS A 13 -12.77 16.26 -23.31
C LYS A 13 -13.52 15.96 -22.01
N PHE A 14 -14.84 15.80 -22.08
CA PHE A 14 -15.69 15.55 -20.91
C PHE A 14 -15.51 14.14 -20.36
N GLU A 15 -15.41 13.13 -21.23
CA GLU A 15 -15.14 11.75 -20.83
C GLU A 15 -13.79 11.61 -20.14
N ARG A 16 -12.77 12.35 -20.60
CA ARG A 16 -11.47 12.40 -19.93
C ARG A 16 -11.53 13.05 -18.54
N LEU A 17 -12.40 14.05 -18.34
CA LEU A 17 -12.58 14.69 -17.04
C LEU A 17 -13.27 13.73 -16.06
N LEU A 18 -14.32 13.06 -16.51
CA LEU A 18 -15.01 12.02 -15.72
C LEU A 18 -14.06 10.88 -15.35
N LEU A 19 -13.26 10.39 -16.31
CA LEU A 19 -12.26 9.37 -16.01
C LEU A 19 -11.25 9.80 -14.94
N VAL A 20 -10.83 11.07 -14.95
CA VAL A 20 -9.92 11.59 -13.91
C VAL A 20 -10.62 11.66 -12.56
N GLU A 21 -11.89 12.07 -12.52
CA GLU A 21 -12.71 12.11 -11.30
C GLU A 21 -12.90 10.69 -10.74
N ASP A 22 -13.34 9.74 -11.57
CA ASP A 22 -13.54 8.35 -11.18
C ASP A 22 -12.25 7.71 -10.63
N LEU A 23 -11.11 7.94 -11.30
CA LEU A 23 -9.80 7.44 -10.83
C LEU A 23 -9.38 8.11 -9.52
N TRP A 24 -9.72 9.38 -9.34
CA TRP A 24 -9.42 10.10 -8.11
C TRP A 24 -10.28 9.62 -6.95
N ASP A 25 -11.56 9.35 -7.19
CA ASP A 25 -12.47 8.76 -6.22
C ASP A 25 -12.05 7.34 -5.85
N GLU A 26 -11.63 6.54 -6.82
CA GLU A 26 -11.05 5.22 -6.58
C GLU A 26 -9.83 5.32 -5.65
N PHE A 27 -8.87 6.19 -5.98
CA PHE A 27 -7.68 6.41 -5.14
C PHE A 27 -8.02 6.97 -3.75
N ALA A 28 -8.97 7.91 -3.65
CA ALA A 28 -9.41 8.44 -2.37
C ALA A 28 -10.18 7.39 -1.53
N SER A 29 -10.81 6.43 -2.19
CA SER A 29 -11.47 5.29 -1.54
C SER A 29 -10.50 4.17 -1.15
N GLU A 30 -9.31 4.11 -1.76
CA GLU A 30 -8.21 3.27 -1.33
C GLU A 30 -7.66 3.79 0.00
N VAL A 31 -8.33 3.41 1.09
CA VAL A 31 -7.81 3.58 2.45
C VAL A 31 -6.83 2.43 2.72
N ASP A 32 -5.66 2.47 2.10
CA ASP A 32 -4.50 1.81 2.71
C ASP A 32 -4.13 2.68 3.91
N ALA A 33 -4.73 2.39 5.06
CA ALA A 33 -4.42 3.08 6.30
C ALA A 33 -2.91 2.94 6.53
N GLU A 34 -2.18 4.05 6.42
CA GLU A 34 -0.76 4.05 6.78
C GLU A 34 -0.65 3.46 8.18
N PRO A 35 0.19 2.41 8.36
CA PRO A 35 0.35 1.80 9.65
C PRO A 35 0.82 2.88 10.62
N LYS A 36 0.09 3.04 11.72
CA LYS A 36 0.45 4.01 12.75
C LYS A 36 1.88 3.75 13.22
N VAL A 37 2.59 4.80 13.61
CA VAL A 37 4.00 4.71 14.03
C VAL A 37 4.20 3.63 15.10
N GLU A 38 3.26 3.48 16.04
CA GLU A 38 3.35 2.47 17.10
C GLU A 38 3.29 1.03 16.57
N VAL A 39 2.64 0.81 15.43
CA VAL A 39 2.57 -0.50 14.75
C VAL A 39 3.89 -0.81 14.03
N LEU A 40 4.53 0.21 13.46
CA LEU A 40 5.84 0.09 12.81
C LEU A 40 6.93 -0.18 13.85
N ASP A 41 6.92 0.54 14.97
CA ASP A 41 7.86 0.31 16.09
C ASP A 41 7.73 -1.13 16.63
N GLU A 42 6.50 -1.63 16.74
CA GLU A 42 6.25 -3.01 17.18
C GLU A 42 6.68 -4.05 16.13
N LEU A 43 6.54 -3.76 14.84
CA LEU A 43 7.05 -4.60 13.76
C LEU A 43 8.58 -4.69 13.82
N GLU A 44 9.27 -3.56 14.00
CA GLU A 44 10.72 -3.48 14.11
C GLU A 44 11.22 -4.25 15.34
N ARG A 45 10.60 -4.04 16.51
CA ARG A 45 10.94 -4.75 17.75
C ARG A 45 10.85 -6.26 17.58
N ARG A 46 9.79 -6.77 16.94
CA ARG A 46 9.60 -8.21 16.70
C ARG A 46 10.54 -8.75 15.63
N ALA A 47 10.89 -7.95 14.62
CA ALA A 47 11.88 -8.31 13.61
C ALA A 47 13.27 -8.46 14.24
N ALA A 48 13.69 -7.50 15.08
CA ALA A 48 14.95 -7.54 15.81
C ALA A 48 15.04 -8.79 16.72
N TRP A 49 13.98 -9.06 17.49
CA TRP A 49 13.94 -10.26 18.34
C TRP A 49 14.08 -11.55 17.52
N ARG A 50 13.40 -11.64 16.36
CA ARG A 50 13.51 -12.80 15.46
C ARG A 50 14.94 -12.97 14.96
N ASP A 51 15.61 -11.90 14.59
CA ASP A 51 16.97 -11.94 14.05
C ASP A 51 17.99 -12.41 15.11
N GLU A 52 17.75 -12.07 16.38
CA GLU A 52 18.51 -12.59 17.52
C GLU A 52 18.16 -14.06 17.88
N HIS A 53 16.99 -14.55 17.48
CA HIS A 53 16.46 -15.89 17.82
C HIS A 53 16.08 -16.70 16.55
N PRO A 54 17.05 -17.03 15.69
CA PRO A 54 16.78 -17.70 14.42
C PRO A 54 16.12 -19.06 14.64
N GLY A 55 15.06 -19.33 13.87
CA GLY A 55 14.32 -20.60 13.90
C GLY A 55 13.31 -20.74 15.03
N GLN A 56 13.18 -19.76 15.94
CA GLN A 56 12.29 -19.84 17.10
C GLN A 56 11.09 -18.86 17.02
N GLY A 57 10.74 -18.35 15.84
CA GLY A 57 9.72 -17.33 15.69
C GLY A 57 8.97 -17.32 14.36
N LYS A 58 8.01 -16.39 14.26
CA LYS A 58 7.25 -16.08 13.04
C LYS A 58 8.16 -15.41 12.00
N SER A 59 7.92 -15.66 10.72
CA SER A 59 8.57 -14.93 9.63
C SER A 59 8.17 -13.45 9.62
N LEU A 60 8.94 -12.58 8.95
CA LEU A 60 8.61 -11.15 8.84
C LEU A 60 7.18 -10.93 8.33
N ALA A 61 6.81 -11.66 7.27
CA ALA A 61 5.48 -11.58 6.66
C ALA A 61 4.37 -12.02 7.61
N GLN A 62 4.62 -13.01 8.47
CA GLN A 62 3.67 -13.43 9.50
C GLN A 62 3.54 -12.39 10.62
N ILE A 63 4.64 -11.72 10.99
CA ILE A 63 4.62 -10.64 11.98
C ILE A 63 3.82 -9.44 11.43
N ALA A 64 4.14 -8.97 10.23
CA ALA A 64 3.45 -7.86 9.58
C ALA A 64 1.95 -8.13 9.41
N ARG A 65 1.59 -9.32 8.92
CA ARG A 65 0.17 -9.72 8.81
C ARG A 65 -0.56 -9.72 10.16
N SER A 66 0.11 -10.13 11.23
CA SER A 66 -0.49 -10.10 12.58
C SER A 66 -0.68 -8.70 13.14
N LEU A 67 0.07 -7.73 12.63
CA LEU A 67 0.01 -6.32 13.01
C LEU A 67 -0.88 -5.49 12.06
N GLY A 68 -1.46 -6.11 11.03
CA GLY A 68 -2.25 -5.41 10.01
C GLY A 68 -1.40 -4.58 9.05
N VAL A 69 -0.08 -4.84 8.98
CA VAL A 69 0.85 -4.17 8.06
C VAL A 69 1.01 -4.99 6.79
N ARG A 70 0.89 -4.33 5.63
CA ARG A 70 1.25 -4.89 4.33
C ARG A 70 2.73 -4.58 4.05
N LEU A 71 3.53 -5.61 3.79
CA LEU A 71 4.95 -5.50 3.40
C LEU A 71 5.11 -5.44 1.89
#